data_AF-A0A6J7KPQ0-F1
#
_entry.id   AF-A0A6J7KPQ0-F1
#
_cell.length_a   1.000
_cell.length_b   1.000
_cell.length_c   1.000
_cell.angle_alpha   90.00
_cell.angle_beta   90.00
_cell.angle_gamma   90.00
#
_symmetry.space_group_name_H-M   'P 1'
#
loop_
_entity.id
_entity.type
_entity.pdbx_description
1 polymer ?
#
loop_
_entity_poly.entity_id
_entity_poly.type
_entity_poly.pdbx_seq_one_letter_code
_entity_poly.pdbx_strand_id
1 'polypeptide(L)'
;MYTGAIVVLILFVLMLLGVDEDEDLDTEPIVGQRILAVLVGLFFAGAVLAVIVVGKDAAVTGARSATEAISPSVANIVQIGRQLFTTYVFPLELTAGLLTIAVVGAVVLSRRPKDLQPIPEPESMTELGDDPLTTIIEEAAH
;
A
#
# COMPACT_ATOMS: atom_id res chain seq x y z
N MET A 1 -2.31 -8.20 14.28
CA MET A 1 -1.67 -7.48 13.15
C MET A 1 -2.66 -7.18 12.02
N TYR A 2 -3.23 -8.18 11.35
CA TYR A 2 -4.14 -7.95 10.21
C TYR A 2 -5.31 -7.02 10.54
N THR A 3 -6.18 -7.42 11.49
CA THR A 3 -7.34 -6.63 11.91
C THR A 3 -6.97 -5.32 12.59
N GLY A 4 -5.79 -5.26 13.23
CA GLY A 4 -5.41 -4.11 14.08
C GLY A 4 -4.66 -3.00 13.35
N ALA A 5 -3.71 -3.33 12.48
CA ALA A 5 -2.84 -2.34 11.84
C ALA A 5 -3.17 -2.18 10.35
N ILE A 6 -3.28 -3.29 9.61
CA ILE A 6 -3.45 -3.25 8.15
C ILE A 6 -4.85 -2.77 7.79
N VAL A 7 -5.88 -3.42 8.36
CA VAL A 7 -7.27 -3.05 8.09
C VAL A 7 -7.56 -1.61 8.54
N VAL A 8 -7.10 -1.23 9.74
CA VAL A 8 -7.31 0.15 10.24
C VAL A 8 -6.61 1.19 9.37
N LEU A 9 -5.39 0.92 8.87
CA LEU A 9 -4.71 1.81 7.92
C LEU A 9 -5.50 1.94 6.62
N ILE A 10 -5.99 0.84 6.06
CA ILE A 10 -6.81 0.86 4.83
C ILE A 10 -8.07 1.68 5.06
N LEU A 11 -8.80 1.42 6.14
CA LEU A 11 -10.02 2.16 6.46
C LEU A 11 -9.75 3.66 6.65
N PHE A 12 -8.65 4.03 7.31
CA PHE A 12 -8.24 5.43 7.44
C PHE A 12 -7.98 6.07 6.08
N VAL A 13 -7.25 5.39 5.20
CA VAL A 13 -6.97 5.88 3.84
C VAL A 13 -8.26 6.00 3.01
N LEU A 14 -9.16 5.02 3.07
CA LEU A 14 -10.45 5.07 2.37
C LEU A 14 -11.33 6.22 2.88
N MET A 15 -11.32 6.47 4.19
CA MET A 15 -12.02 7.61 4.80
C MET A 15 -11.43 8.94 4.35
N LEU A 16 -10.09 9.06 4.28
CA LEU A 16 -9.43 10.25 3.76
C LEU A 16 -9.69 10.48 2.26
N LEU A 17 -9.86 9.40 1.48
CA LEU A 17 -10.18 9.48 0.06
C LEU A 17 -11.65 9.79 -0.22
N GLY A 18 -12.54 9.69 0.79
CA GLY A 18 -13.98 9.91 0.60
C GLY A 18 -14.56 8.97 -0.45
N VAL A 19 -14.42 7.67 -0.24
CA VAL A 19 -15.07 6.68 -1.11
C VAL A 19 -16.58 6.77 -0.93
N ASP A 20 -17.24 7.51 -1.83
CA ASP A 20 -18.69 7.54 -1.95
C ASP A 20 -19.14 6.36 -2.84
N GLU A 21 -19.97 5.49 -2.27
CA GLU A 21 -20.54 4.32 -2.94
C GLU A 21 -21.72 4.74 -3.83
N ASP A 22 -21.45 5.39 -4.97
CA ASP A 22 -22.41 5.54 -6.07
C ASP A 22 -21.85 4.85 -7.33
N GLU A 23 -21.43 3.59 -7.18
CA GLU A 23 -21.18 2.72 -8.33
C GLU A 23 -22.53 2.16 -8.79
N ASP A 24 -23.01 2.67 -9.92
CA ASP A 24 -24.24 2.24 -10.58
C ASP A 24 -24.06 0.78 -11.07
N LEU A 25 -24.46 -0.18 -10.21
CA LEU A 25 -24.27 -1.63 -10.41
C LEU A 25 -24.99 -2.18 -11.66
N ASP A 26 -25.81 -1.36 -12.30
CA ASP A 26 -26.55 -1.69 -13.52
C ASP A 26 -25.73 -1.49 -14.80
N THR A 27 -24.63 -0.73 -14.76
CA THR A 27 -23.77 -0.53 -15.93
C THR A 27 -22.60 -1.51 -15.89
N GLU A 28 -22.76 -2.68 -16.52
CA GLU A 28 -21.61 -3.54 -16.82
C GLU A 28 -20.66 -2.80 -17.79
N PRO A 29 -19.41 -2.52 -17.42
CA PRO A 29 -18.45 -1.89 -18.34
C PRO A 29 -18.13 -2.80 -19.54
N ILE A 30 -18.26 -4.12 -19.34
CA ILE A 30 -18.00 -5.17 -20.33
C ILE A 30 -19.07 -6.25 -20.17
N VAL A 31 -19.87 -6.47 -21.22
CA VAL A 31 -20.99 -7.43 -21.23
C VAL A 31 -20.51 -8.83 -20.86
N GLY A 32 -21.07 -9.41 -19.80
CA GLY A 32 -20.82 -10.81 -19.40
C GLY A 32 -19.59 -11.04 -18.52
N GLN A 33 -18.88 -9.98 -18.10
CA GLN A 33 -17.74 -10.08 -17.17
C GLN A 33 -18.16 -10.69 -15.83
N ARG A 34 -19.35 -10.35 -15.31
CA ARG A 34 -19.84 -10.86 -14.03
C ARG A 34 -20.03 -12.38 -14.06
N ILE A 35 -20.61 -12.91 -15.14
CA ILE A 35 -20.80 -14.35 -15.33
C ILE A 35 -19.43 -15.04 -15.45
N LEU A 36 -18.52 -14.48 -16.25
CA LEU A 36 -17.18 -15.05 -16.41
C LEU A 36 -16.39 -15.04 -15.09
N ALA A 37 -16.45 -13.96 -14.31
CA ALA A 37 -15.81 -13.86 -13.00
C ALA A 37 -16.33 -14.90 -12.02
N VAL A 38 -17.66 -15.12 -12.00
CA VAL A 38 -18.28 -16.17 -11.18
C VAL A 38 -17.83 -17.56 -11.63
N LEU A 39 -17.83 -17.83 -12.94
CA LEU A 39 -17.39 -19.11 -13.48
C LEU A 39 -15.92 -19.40 -13.17
N VAL A 40 -15.04 -18.41 -13.35
CA VAL A 40 -13.61 -18.54 -13.04
C VAL A 40 -13.40 -18.70 -11.54
N GLY A 41 -14.09 -17.92 -10.71
CA GLY A 41 -14.01 -18.02 -9.26
C GLY A 41 -14.46 -19.38 -8.74
N LEU A 42 -15.58 -19.89 -9.25
CA LEU A 42 -16.10 -21.20 -8.89
C LEU A 42 -15.20 -22.33 -9.41
N PHE A 43 -14.69 -22.21 -10.63
CA PHE A 43 -13.73 -23.17 -11.18
C PHE A 43 -12.45 -23.20 -10.35
N PHE A 44 -11.90 -22.04 -9.98
CA PHE A 44 -10.69 -21.96 -9.15
C PHE A 44 -10.93 -22.53 -7.76
N ALA A 45 -12.03 -22.16 -7.09
CA ALA A 45 -12.40 -22.71 -5.80
C ALA A 45 -12.61 -24.23 -5.86
N GLY A 46 -13.30 -24.71 -6.90
CA GLY A 46 -13.51 -26.13 -7.16
C GLY A 46 -12.22 -26.88 -7.45
N ALA A 47 -11.29 -26.29 -8.21
CA ALA A 47 -9.98 -26.87 -8.50
C ALA A 47 -9.13 -26.97 -7.23
N VAL A 48 -9.08 -25.92 -6.39
CA VAL A 48 -8.38 -25.96 -5.10
C VAL A 48 -8.98 -27.03 -4.18
N LEU A 49 -10.31 -27.08 -4.09
CA LEU A 49 -11.00 -28.10 -3.30
C LEU A 49 -10.71 -29.50 -3.83
N ALA A 50 -10.74 -29.70 -5.15
CA ALA A 50 -10.40 -30.97 -5.78
C ALA A 50 -8.96 -31.39 -5.49
N VAL A 51 -7.99 -30.47 -5.57
CA VAL A 51 -6.58 -30.74 -5.21
C VAL A 51 -6.46 -31.14 -3.74
N ILE A 52 -7.14 -30.45 -2.82
CA ILE A 52 -7.13 -30.82 -1.40
C ILE A 52 -7.80 -32.19 -1.17
N VAL A 53 -8.87 -32.49 -1.92
CA VAL A 53 -9.66 -33.73 -1.79
C VAL A 53 -9.00 -34.94 -2.44
N VAL A 54 -8.23 -34.76 -3.52
CA VAL A 54 -7.51 -35.84 -4.20
C VAL A 54 -6.09 -35.99 -3.63
N GLY A 55 -5.45 -34.88 -3.25
CA GLY A 55 -4.10 -34.85 -2.68
C GLY A 55 -3.98 -35.42 -1.27
N LYS A 56 -5.09 -35.69 -0.58
CA LYS A 56 -5.11 -36.43 0.69
C LYS A 56 -4.85 -37.94 0.53
N ASP A 57 -5.24 -38.52 -0.61
CA ASP A 57 -5.03 -39.95 -0.92
C ASP A 57 -3.81 -40.16 -1.83
N ALA A 58 -3.50 -39.17 -2.66
CA ALA A 58 -2.32 -39.19 -3.50
C ALA A 58 -1.12 -38.70 -2.69
N ALA A 59 -0.32 -39.64 -2.17
CA ALA A 59 1.04 -39.39 -1.70
C ALA A 59 1.94 -38.95 -2.88
N VAL A 60 1.68 -37.75 -3.43
CA VAL A 60 2.40 -37.19 -4.60
C VAL A 60 3.78 -36.67 -4.20
N THR A 61 4.05 -36.55 -2.91
CA THR A 61 5.40 -36.36 -2.38
C THR A 61 5.64 -37.45 -1.35
N GLY A 62 6.70 -38.25 -1.47
CA GLY A 62 7.01 -39.36 -0.57
C GLY A 62 7.29 -38.98 0.89
N ALA A 63 6.90 -37.79 1.34
CA ALA A 63 6.90 -37.41 2.74
C ALA A 63 5.56 -37.81 3.35
N ARG A 64 5.57 -38.86 4.19
CA ARG A 64 4.53 -39.00 5.22
C ARG A 64 4.44 -37.64 5.90
N SER A 65 3.23 -37.09 6.00
CA SER A 65 2.98 -35.85 6.71
C SER A 65 3.77 -35.86 8.02
N ALA A 66 4.81 -35.03 8.11
CA ALA A 66 5.58 -34.82 9.33
C ALA A 66 4.75 -33.95 10.28
N THR A 67 3.48 -34.29 10.45
CA THR A 67 2.71 -33.88 11.61
C THR A 67 3.23 -34.75 12.75
N GLU A 68 4.46 -34.46 13.20
CA GLU A 68 4.86 -34.85 14.54
C GLU A 68 3.75 -34.36 15.47
N ALA A 69 3.21 -35.28 16.26
CA ALA A 69 2.21 -34.93 17.27
C ALA A 69 2.80 -33.79 18.11
N ILE A 70 2.16 -32.63 18.07
CA ILE A 70 2.61 -31.44 18.79
C ILE A 70 2.67 -31.84 20.26
N SER A 71 3.88 -32.03 20.78
CA SER A 71 4.06 -32.40 22.18
C SER A 71 3.52 -31.25 23.04
N PRO A 72 2.51 -31.48 23.89
CA PRO A 72 1.91 -30.43 24.71
C PRO A 72 2.87 -29.89 25.78
N SER A 73 4.05 -30.49 25.94
CA SER A 73 5.03 -30.13 26.97
C SER A 73 5.92 -28.94 26.66
N VAL A 74 5.96 -28.44 25.42
CA VAL A 74 6.81 -27.30 25.03
C VAL A 74 5.95 -26.22 24.36
N ALA A 75 5.98 -25.01 24.90
CA ALA A 75 5.25 -23.87 24.35
C ALA A 75 5.56 -23.68 22.85
N ASN A 76 4.52 -23.74 22.01
CA ASN A 76 4.63 -23.70 20.54
C ASN A 76 5.44 -22.49 20.04
N ILE A 77 5.30 -21.35 20.70
CA ILE A 77 6.02 -20.11 20.38
C ILE A 77 7.54 -20.29 20.50
N VAL A 78 8.02 -21.03 21.50
CA VAL A 78 9.46 -21.28 21.71
C VAL A 78 10.02 -22.18 20.60
N GLN A 79 9.24 -23.17 20.15
CA GLN A 79 9.62 -24.07 19.05
C GLN A 79 9.70 -23.31 17.72
N ILE A 80 8.66 -22.53 17.40
CA ILE A 80 8.59 -21.70 16.20
C ILE A 80 9.72 -20.66 16.22
N GLY A 81 9.94 -19.98 17.34
CA GLY A 81 11.03 -19.02 17.50
C GLY A 81 12.40 -19.66 17.26
N ARG A 82 12.64 -20.86 17.80
CA ARG A 82 13.89 -21.59 17.56
C ARG A 82 14.09 -21.88 16.06
N GLN A 83 13.09 -22.41 15.36
CA GLN A 83 13.20 -22.68 13.93
C GLN A 83 13.38 -21.39 13.11
N LEU A 84 12.68 -20.32 13.48
CA LEU A 84 12.73 -19.04 12.77
C LEU A 84 14.14 -18.40 12.83
N PHE A 85 14.79 -18.48 13.99
CA PHE A 85 16.12 -17.89 14.20
C PHE A 85 17.30 -18.83 13.90
N THR A 86 17.07 -20.11 13.63
CA THR A 86 18.15 -21.06 13.30
C THR A 86 18.06 -21.52 11.84
N THR A 87 16.96 -22.16 11.47
CA THR A 87 16.76 -22.73 10.13
C THR A 87 16.29 -21.69 9.12
N TYR A 88 15.38 -20.80 9.53
CA TYR A 88 14.76 -19.80 8.65
C TYR A 88 15.33 -18.38 8.82
N VAL A 89 16.59 -18.28 9.26
CA VAL A 89 17.25 -16.98 9.45
C VAL A 89 17.34 -16.17 8.15
N PHE A 90 17.63 -16.84 7.02
CA PHE A 90 17.74 -16.19 5.72
C PHE A 90 16.41 -15.59 5.22
N PRO A 91 15.27 -16.32 5.17
CA PRO A 91 13.99 -15.71 4.79
C PRO A 91 13.49 -14.68 5.81
N LEU A 92 13.84 -14.82 7.10
CA LEU A 92 13.55 -13.79 8.10
C LEU A 92 14.27 -12.48 7.78
N GLU A 93 15.56 -12.55 7.44
CA GLU A 93 16.36 -11.39 7.05
C GLU A 93 15.83 -10.71 5.78
N LEU A 94 15.44 -11.50 4.76
CA LEU A 94 14.76 -10.97 3.58
C LEU A 94 13.47 -10.23 3.93
N THR A 95 12.68 -10.75 4.85
CA THR A 95 11.44 -10.09 5.31
C THR A 95 11.75 -8.81 6.07
N ALA A 96 12.78 -8.79 6.91
CA ALA A 96 13.24 -7.58 7.60
C ALA A 96 13.73 -6.51 6.61
N GLY A 97 14.48 -6.92 5.58
CA GLY A 97 14.88 -6.05 4.47
C GLY A 97 13.67 -5.50 3.70
N LEU A 98 12.71 -6.36 3.36
CA LEU A 98 11.46 -5.97 2.70
C LEU A 98 10.68 -4.93 3.51
N LEU A 99 10.55 -5.12 4.83
CA LEU A 99 9.90 -4.16 5.72
C LEU A 99 10.65 -2.83 5.79
N THR A 100 11.99 -2.88 5.82
CA THR A 100 12.82 -1.67 5.81
C THR A 100 12.63 -0.88 4.51
N ILE A 101 12.67 -1.57 3.37
CA ILE A 101 12.43 -0.97 2.05
C ILE A 101 11.01 -0.39 1.98
N ALA A 102 10.01 -1.08 2.52
CA ALA A 102 8.63 -0.60 2.53
C ALA A 102 8.47 0.71 3.32
N VAL A 103 9.10 0.83 4.50
CA VAL A 103 9.06 2.07 5.30
C VAL A 103 9.76 3.21 4.55
N VAL A 104 10.96 2.97 4.00
CA VAL A 104 11.68 3.97 3.21
C VAL A 104 10.85 4.39 1.99
N GLY A 105 10.28 3.44 1.27
CA GLY A 105 9.42 3.68 0.11
C GLY A 105 8.20 4.53 0.46
N ALA A 106 7.51 4.23 1.57
CA ALA A 106 6.39 5.02 2.06
C ALA A 106 6.80 6.46 2.40
N VAL A 107 7.93 6.65 3.09
CA VAL A 107 8.43 7.99 3.44
C VAL A 107 8.80 8.78 2.19
N VAL A 108 9.52 8.18 1.24
CA VAL A 108 9.89 8.85 -0.02
C VAL A 108 8.65 9.23 -0.82
N LEU A 109 7.67 8.34 -0.95
CA LEU A 109 6.43 8.59 -1.69
C LEU A 109 5.57 9.69 -1.05
N SER A 110 5.60 9.81 0.28
CA SER A 110 4.86 10.84 1.02
C SER A 110 5.46 12.26 0.92
N ARG A 111 6.72 12.39 0.51
CA ARG A 111 7.40 13.69 0.41
C ARG A 111 6.87 14.45 -0.81
N ARG A 112 6.25 15.61 -0.57
CA ARG A 112 5.95 16.58 -1.63
C ARG A 112 7.19 17.43 -1.92
N PRO A 113 7.59 17.64 -3.18
CA PRO A 113 8.64 18.59 -3.51
C PRO A 113 8.18 20.00 -3.10
N LYS A 114 8.87 20.60 -2.14
CA LYS A 114 8.87 22.05 -1.96
C LYS A 114 9.89 22.57 -2.94
N ASP A 115 9.46 23.29 -3.96
CA ASP A 115 10.21 24.36 -4.65
C ASP A 115 9.57 24.63 -6.02
N LEU A 116 8.46 25.38 -5.98
CA LEU A 116 8.09 26.29 -7.05
C LEU A 116 7.69 27.58 -6.33
N GLN A 117 8.69 28.40 -5.99
CA GLN A 117 8.40 29.77 -5.57
C GLN A 117 7.66 30.44 -6.73
N PRO A 118 6.44 30.99 -6.50
CA PRO A 118 5.77 31.78 -7.52
C PRO A 118 6.72 32.88 -7.98
N ILE A 119 6.95 32.98 -9.29
CA ILE A 119 7.70 34.10 -9.86
C ILE A 119 6.95 35.37 -9.42
N PRO A 120 7.62 36.35 -8.78
CA PRO A 120 6.98 37.60 -8.37
C PRO A 120 6.24 38.22 -9.56
N GLU A 121 4.97 38.54 -9.39
CA GLU A 121 4.18 39.23 -10.40
C GLU A 121 4.85 40.59 -10.69
N PRO A 122 4.89 41.04 -11.96
CA PRO A 122 5.61 42.25 -12.38
C PRO A 122 5.10 43.56 -11.75
N GLU A 123 4.02 43.54 -10.97
CA GLU A 123 3.51 44.73 -10.29
C GLU A 123 4.52 45.32 -9.29
N SER A 124 5.37 44.49 -8.65
CA SER A 124 6.44 44.99 -7.76
C SER A 124 7.60 45.67 -8.49
N MET A 125 7.68 45.59 -9.81
CA MET A 125 8.69 46.27 -10.63
C MET A 125 8.19 47.60 -11.20
N THR A 126 6.88 47.86 -11.13
CA THR A 126 6.27 49.09 -11.65
C THR A 126 6.31 50.20 -10.59
N GLU A 127 6.30 49.84 -9.30
CA GLU A 127 6.36 50.77 -8.16
C GLU A 127 7.76 51.38 -7.92
N LEU A 128 8.80 50.86 -8.59
CA LEU A 128 10.16 51.40 -8.52
C LEU A 128 10.44 52.49 -9.58
N GLY A 129 9.43 52.85 -10.40
CA GLY A 129 9.49 53.89 -11.43
C GLY A 129 9.08 55.28 -10.94
N ASP A 130 8.46 55.38 -9.77
CA ASP A 130 8.11 56.66 -9.13
C ASP A 130 9.31 57.15 -8.32
N ASP A 131 10.35 57.52 -9.07
CA ASP A 131 11.55 58.17 -8.56
C ASP A 131 11.13 59.50 -7.87
N PRO A 132 11.54 59.77 -6.61
CA PRO A 132 11.26 61.03 -5.91
C PRO A 132 11.77 62.29 -6.63
N LEU A 133 12.51 62.12 -7.73
CA LEU A 133 12.90 63.21 -8.63
C LEU A 133 11.73 63.87 -9.36
N THR A 134 10.61 63.17 -9.59
CA THR A 134 9.42 63.78 -10.23
C THR A 134 8.70 64.77 -9.31
N THR A 135 8.59 64.44 -8.02
CA THR A 135 8.01 65.32 -6.99
C THR A 135 8.81 66.61 -6.77
N ILE A 136 10.14 66.57 -6.91
CA ILE A 136 10.99 67.76 -6.76
C ILE A 136 10.83 68.74 -7.95
N ILE A 137 10.51 68.21 -9.15
CA ILE A 137 10.29 69.04 -10.34
C ILE A 137 8.91 69.71 -10.29
N GLU A 138 7.88 69.04 -9.77
CA GLU A 138 6.54 69.64 -9.59
C GLU A 138 6.50 70.73 -8.53
N GLU A 139 7.23 70.56 -7.41
CA GLU A 139 7.26 71.56 -6.33
C GLU A 139 8.04 72.83 -6.70
N ALA A 140 8.94 72.77 -7.68
CA ALA A 140 9.67 73.94 -8.18
C ALA A 140 8.89 74.76 -9.24
N ALA A 141 7.75 74.25 -9.73
CA ALA A 141 6.93 74.90 -10.76
C ALA A 141 5.74 75.70 -10.18
N HIS A 142 5.59 75.75 -8.85
CA HIS A 142 4.58 76.50 -8.13
C HIS A 142 5.18 77.65 -7.31
#